data_AF-H6SKM4-F1
#
_entry.id   AF-H6SKM4-F1
#
_cell.length_a   1.000
_cell.length_b   1.000
_cell.length_c   1.000
_cell.angle_alpha   90.00
_cell.angle_beta   90.00
_cell.angle_gamma   90.00
#
_symmetry.space_group_name_H-M   'P 1'
#
loop_
_entity.id
_entity.type
_entity.pdbx_description
1 polymer ?
#
loop_
_entity_poly.entity_id
_entity_poly.type
_entity_poly.pdbx_seq_one_letter_code
_entity_poly.pdbx_strand_id
1 'polypeptide(L)'
;MCVDACAQIMRRYDLPEGLIAYDSQARIAARAAGRPEPRGWRRPRLLIYALVLGALATALAWSLATRARLDLTVLHERSPLFVTLADGSIRNAYTLKILNMARQDARFRLEVDGPLGARLETPDHPQPAQGPLEIAVGPARVGQFRVFVSLPRGTGDTEVTLILTDTATGQRLEAPSLFARP
;
A
#
# COMPACT_ATOMS: atom_id res chain seq x y z
N MET A 1 10.66 -44.67 2.59
CA MET A 1 10.88 -45.56 3.75
C MET A 1 10.85 -47.06 3.41
N CYS A 2 10.11 -47.53 2.39
CA CYS A 2 10.11 -48.95 2.04
C CYS A 2 11.45 -49.43 1.44
N VAL A 3 12.09 -48.61 0.60
CA VAL A 3 13.40 -48.93 -0.01
C VAL A 3 14.50 -49.08 1.04
N ASP A 4 14.50 -48.24 2.07
CA ASP A 4 15.51 -48.25 3.13
C ASP A 4 15.39 -49.52 4.01
N ALA A 5 14.15 -49.97 4.27
CA ALA A 5 13.89 -51.22 4.97
C ALA A 5 14.33 -52.43 4.13
N CYS A 6 14.09 -52.42 2.81
CA CYS A 6 14.58 -53.46 1.91
C CYS A 6 16.12 -53.51 1.87
N ALA A 7 16.78 -52.35 1.86
CA ALA A 7 18.25 -52.29 1.94
C ALA A 7 18.78 -52.91 3.24
N GLN A 8 18.11 -52.67 4.37
CA GLN A 8 18.49 -53.29 5.64
C GLN A 8 18.42 -54.81 5.61
N ILE A 9 17.41 -55.39 4.96
CA ILE A 9 17.27 -56.84 4.81
C ILE A 9 18.35 -57.39 3.88
N MET A 10 18.59 -56.74 2.72
CA MET A 10 19.63 -57.15 1.77
C MET A 10 21.01 -57.22 2.42
N ARG A 11 21.36 -56.24 3.27
CA ARG A 11 22.61 -56.26 4.06
C ARG A 11 22.74 -57.43 5.02
N ARG A 12 21.65 -57.91 5.64
CA ARG A 12 21.71 -59.06 6.57
C ARG A 12 21.98 -60.38 5.86
N TYR A 13 21.62 -60.46 4.59
CA TYR A 13 21.77 -61.66 3.76
C TYR A 13 22.89 -61.51 2.71
N ASP A 14 23.74 -60.48 2.85
CA ASP A 14 24.89 -60.21 1.99
C ASP A 14 24.54 -60.09 0.49
N LEU A 15 23.36 -59.54 0.19
CA LEU A 15 22.89 -59.27 -1.17
C LEU A 15 23.30 -57.85 -1.60
N PRO A 16 23.56 -57.63 -2.91
CA PRO A 16 23.87 -56.31 -3.43
C PRO A 16 22.69 -55.33 -3.23
N GLU A 17 22.99 -54.12 -2.74
CA GLU A 17 22.00 -53.06 -2.57
C GLU A 17 21.58 -52.43 -3.92
N GLY A 18 20.46 -51.69 -3.93
CA GLY A 18 20.00 -50.96 -5.11
C GLY A 18 19.16 -51.77 -6.12
N LEU A 19 18.87 -53.05 -5.81
CA LEU A 19 17.93 -53.88 -6.59
C LEU A 19 16.49 -53.33 -6.56
N ILE A 20 16.14 -52.61 -5.49
CA ILE A 20 14.85 -51.92 -5.32
C ILE A 20 15.17 -50.44 -5.11
N ALA A 21 14.71 -49.58 -6.01
CA ALA A 21 14.96 -48.13 -5.96
C ALA A 21 13.77 -47.35 -6.52
N TYR A 22 13.63 -46.10 -6.05
CA TYR A 22 12.72 -45.15 -6.68
C TYR A 22 13.35 -44.66 -7.99
N ASP A 23 12.84 -45.15 -9.11
CA ASP A 23 13.27 -44.72 -10.44
C ASP A 23 12.06 -44.43 -11.33
N SER A 24 12.28 -43.69 -12.42
CA SER A 24 11.23 -43.41 -13.40
C SER A 24 11.16 -44.50 -14.46
N GLN A 25 9.97 -44.80 -14.99
CA GLN A 25 9.80 -45.79 -16.07
C GLN A 25 10.69 -45.50 -17.28
N ALA A 26 10.89 -44.22 -17.61
CA ALA A 26 11.77 -43.80 -18.70
C ALA A 26 13.24 -44.17 -18.45
N ARG A 27 13.73 -44.08 -17.21
CA ARG A 27 15.09 -44.48 -16.84
C ARG A 27 15.25 -46.00 -16.79
N ILE A 28 14.24 -46.72 -16.29
CA ILE A 28 14.20 -48.19 -16.31
C ILE A 28 14.25 -48.71 -17.75
N ALA A 29 13.41 -48.16 -18.63
CA ALA A 29 13.37 -48.53 -20.05
C ALA A 29 14.68 -48.19 -20.78
N ALA A 30 15.29 -47.04 -20.47
CA ALA A 30 16.60 -46.67 -21.03
C ALA A 30 17.71 -47.63 -20.59
N ARG A 31 17.76 -48.00 -19.29
CA ARG A 31 18.73 -48.95 -18.74
C ARG A 31 18.55 -50.35 -19.33
N ALA A 32 17.32 -50.82 -19.44
CA ALA A 32 16.99 -52.12 -20.06
C ALA A 32 17.38 -52.17 -21.55
N ALA A 33 17.29 -51.03 -22.25
CA ALA A 33 17.70 -50.90 -23.66
C ALA A 33 19.19 -50.56 -23.85
N GLY A 34 20.01 -50.52 -22.79
CA GLY A 34 21.43 -50.14 -22.84
C GLY A 34 21.68 -48.68 -23.29
N ARG A 35 20.66 -47.82 -23.25
CA ARG A 35 20.73 -46.42 -23.67
C ARG A 35 21.18 -45.53 -22.51
N PRO A 36 21.90 -44.43 -22.77
CA PRO A 36 22.24 -43.46 -21.74
C PRO A 36 20.97 -42.95 -21.07
N GLU A 37 20.98 -42.86 -19.74
CA GLU A 37 19.82 -42.40 -18.99
C GLU A 37 19.44 -40.97 -19.39
N PRO A 38 18.14 -40.67 -19.57
CA PRO A 38 17.71 -39.33 -19.91
C PRO A 38 18.12 -38.35 -18.80
N ARG A 39 19.17 -37.55 -19.08
CA ARG A 39 19.72 -36.58 -18.12
C ARG A 39 18.75 -35.40 -18.01
N GLY A 40 17.92 -35.43 -16.97
CA GLY A 40 16.75 -34.58 -16.77
C GLY A 40 17.01 -33.10 -16.46
N TRP A 41 18.14 -32.53 -16.90
CA TRP A 41 18.43 -31.10 -16.68
C TRP A 41 17.48 -30.21 -17.48
N ARG A 42 17.10 -30.62 -18.70
CA ARG A 42 16.17 -29.86 -19.55
C ARG A 42 14.75 -30.36 -19.37
N ARG A 43 14.14 -30.05 -18.22
CA ARG A 43 12.68 -30.15 -18.06
C ARG A 43 12.07 -28.80 -18.45
N PRO A 44 11.74 -28.56 -19.74
CA PRO A 44 11.28 -27.24 -20.20
C PRO A 44 10.04 -26.76 -19.43
N ARG A 45 9.16 -27.69 -19.04
CA ARG A 45 8.01 -27.39 -18.18
C ARG A 45 8.40 -26.80 -16.83
N LEU A 46 9.49 -27.28 -16.22
CA LEU A 46 9.98 -26.76 -14.93
C LEU A 46 10.51 -25.33 -15.09
N LEU A 47 11.23 -25.05 -16.17
CA LEU A 47 11.72 -23.70 -16.47
C LEU A 47 10.56 -22.72 -16.69
N ILE A 48 9.51 -23.14 -17.40
CA ILE A 48 8.30 -22.34 -17.60
C ILE A 48 7.63 -22.04 -16.26
N TYR A 49 7.42 -23.05 -15.41
CA TYR A 49 6.80 -22.83 -14.09
C TYR A 49 7.65 -21.94 -13.20
N ALA A 50 8.98 -22.12 -13.18
CA ALA A 50 9.89 -21.27 -12.41
C ALA A 50 9.84 -19.82 -12.89
N LEU A 51 9.78 -19.58 -14.21
CA LEU A 51 9.67 -18.25 -14.79
C LEU A 51 8.34 -17.58 -14.45
N VAL A 52 7.22 -18.30 -14.61
CA VAL A 52 5.88 -17.80 -14.28
C VAL A 52 5.79 -17.47 -12.78
N LEU A 53 6.25 -18.38 -11.92
CA LEU A 53 6.24 -18.16 -10.48
C LEU A 53 7.15 -16.98 -10.09
N GLY A 54 8.33 -16.87 -10.71
CA GLY A 54 9.24 -15.75 -10.54
C GLY A 54 8.60 -14.43 -10.94
N ALA A 55 7.92 -14.38 -12.09
CA ALA A 55 7.21 -13.18 -12.56
C ALA A 55 6.09 -12.76 -11.61
N LEU A 56 5.33 -13.71 -11.06
CA LEU A 56 4.29 -13.42 -10.06
C LEU A 56 4.90 -12.90 -8.76
N ALA A 57 5.98 -13.53 -8.28
CA ALA A 57 6.68 -13.11 -7.07
C ALA A 57 7.26 -11.69 -7.21
N THR A 58 7.85 -11.37 -8.36
CA THR A 58 8.37 -10.02 -8.63
C THR A 58 7.25 -9.00 -8.76
N ALA A 59 6.14 -9.32 -9.42
CA ALA A 59 4.98 -8.44 -9.51
C ALA A 59 4.39 -8.13 -8.12
N LEU A 60 4.28 -9.13 -7.25
CA LEU A 60 3.82 -8.96 -5.86
C LEU A 60 4.81 -8.11 -5.04
N ALA A 61 6.10 -8.40 -5.14
CA ALA A 61 7.13 -7.62 -4.45
C ALA A 61 7.15 -6.16 -4.91
N TRP A 62 7.02 -5.93 -6.22
CA TRP A 62 6.91 -4.60 -6.80
C TRP A 62 5.67 -3.86 -6.29
N SER A 63 4.50 -4.49 -6.38
CA SER A 63 3.23 -3.93 -5.90
C SER A 63 3.31 -3.53 -4.42
N LEU A 64 3.94 -4.36 -3.58
CA LEU A 64 4.15 -4.07 -2.17
C LEU A 64 5.14 -2.93 -1.95
N ALA A 65 6.21 -2.87 -2.74
CA ALA A 65 7.22 -1.81 -2.66
C ALA A 65 6.67 -0.44 -3.10
N THR A 66 5.82 -0.40 -4.12
CA THR A 66 5.18 0.84 -4.62
C THR A 66 3.90 1.21 -3.88
N ARG A 67 3.47 0.42 -2.91
CA ARG A 67 2.26 0.73 -2.13
C ARG A 67 2.44 2.05 -1.38
N ALA A 68 1.53 3.00 -1.64
CA ALA A 68 1.48 4.26 -0.91
C ALA A 68 1.39 3.98 0.60
N ARG A 69 2.24 4.63 1.39
CA ARG A 69 2.29 4.49 2.86
C ARG A 69 1.49 5.58 3.57
N LEU A 70 0.98 6.52 2.80
CA LEU A 70 0.27 7.71 3.23
C LEU A 70 -0.97 7.84 2.37
N ASP A 71 -2.11 8.01 3.03
CA ASP A 71 -3.39 8.23 2.38
C ASP A 71 -4.11 9.40 3.06
N LEU A 72 -4.64 10.31 2.25
CA LEU A 72 -5.37 11.50 2.68
C LEU A 72 -6.78 11.41 2.11
N THR A 73 -7.77 11.31 2.99
CA THR A 73 -9.17 11.37 2.60
C THR A 73 -9.80 12.64 3.16
N VAL A 74 -10.33 13.48 2.27
CA VAL A 74 -11.10 14.68 2.63
C VAL A 74 -12.58 14.35 2.56
N LEU A 75 -13.30 14.57 3.65
CA LEU A 75 -14.76 14.42 3.69
C LEU A 75 -15.39 15.78 3.97
N HIS A 76 -16.10 16.33 2.99
CA HIS A 76 -16.91 17.53 3.21
C HIS A 76 -18.13 17.19 4.08
N GLU A 77 -18.34 17.98 5.13
CA GLU A 77 -19.44 17.80 6.06
C GLU A 77 -20.75 18.26 5.42
N ARG A 78 -21.74 17.36 5.31
CA ARG A 78 -23.01 17.63 4.59
C ARG A 78 -24.11 18.22 5.48
N SER A 79 -23.89 18.32 6.78
CA SER A 79 -24.90 18.79 7.73
C SER A 79 -24.23 19.52 8.90
N PRO A 80 -24.18 20.87 8.89
CA PRO A 80 -24.59 21.79 7.83
C PRO A 80 -23.57 21.86 6.67
N LEU A 81 -24.05 22.00 5.43
CA LEU A 81 -23.18 22.17 4.24
C LEU A 81 -22.32 23.43 4.35
N PHE A 82 -22.91 24.56 4.72
CA PHE A 82 -22.22 25.83 4.93
C PHE A 82 -22.82 26.57 6.12
N VAL A 83 -22.02 27.40 6.77
CA VAL A 83 -22.45 28.27 7.87
C VAL A 83 -22.01 29.70 7.56
N THR A 84 -22.95 30.63 7.64
CA THR A 84 -22.64 32.06 7.50
C THR A 84 -22.23 32.62 8.86
N LEU A 85 -21.05 33.22 8.95
CA LEU A 85 -20.57 33.89 10.16
C LEU A 85 -21.17 35.29 10.30
N ALA A 86 -21.03 35.86 11.50
CA ALA A 86 -21.51 37.20 11.82
C ALA A 86 -20.85 38.31 10.97
N ASP A 87 -19.63 38.07 10.48
CA ASP A 87 -18.91 38.95 9.54
C ASP A 87 -19.39 38.80 8.08
N GLY A 88 -20.35 37.91 7.83
CA GLY A 88 -20.87 37.58 6.52
C GLY A 88 -20.05 36.57 5.73
N SER A 89 -18.90 36.11 6.24
CA SER A 89 -18.10 35.06 5.60
C SER A 89 -18.83 33.71 5.60
N ILE A 90 -18.50 32.86 4.64
CA ILE A 90 -19.09 31.51 4.53
C ILE A 90 -18.03 30.51 5.00
N ARG A 91 -18.40 29.63 5.92
CA ARG A 91 -17.57 28.58 6.51
C ARG A 91 -18.08 27.21 6.10
N ASN A 92 -17.20 26.41 5.51
CA ASN A 92 -17.41 25.00 5.24
C ASN A 92 -16.58 24.16 6.21
N ALA A 93 -17.13 23.03 6.66
CA ALA A 93 -16.42 22.08 7.49
C ALA A 93 -15.96 20.87 6.66
N TYR A 94 -14.73 20.44 6.90
CA TYR A 94 -14.11 19.28 6.29
C TYR A 94 -13.53 18.40 7.38
N THR A 95 -13.72 17.09 7.25
CA THR A 95 -13.04 16.10 8.06
C THR A 95 -11.91 15.50 7.24
N LEU A 96 -10.68 15.75 7.68
CA LEU A 96 -9.48 15.14 7.15
C LEU A 96 -9.21 13.84 7.88
N LYS A 97 -9.08 12.75 7.13
CA LYS A 97 -8.57 11.48 7.63
C LYS A 97 -7.21 11.26 7.02
N ILE A 98 -6.18 11.27 7.86
CA ILE A 98 -4.79 11.05 7.47
C ILE A 98 -4.41 9.67 8.00
N LEU A 99 -4.15 8.73 7.10
CA LEU A 99 -3.69 7.39 7.44
C LEU A 99 -2.16 7.34 7.38
N ASN A 100 -1.52 7.17 8.54
CA ASN A 100 -0.10 6.88 8.63
C ASN A 100 0.12 5.36 8.69
N MET A 101 0.57 4.75 7.59
CA MET A 101 0.94 3.33 7.57
C MET A 101 2.42 3.08 7.94
N ALA A 102 3.19 4.14 8.22
CA ALA A 102 4.58 4.03 8.64
C ALA A 102 4.69 3.60 10.11
N ARG A 103 5.85 3.02 10.46
CA ARG A 103 6.20 2.61 11.82
C ARG A 103 6.80 3.74 12.66
N GLN A 104 6.80 4.96 12.15
CA GLN A 104 7.34 6.16 12.80
C GLN A 104 6.29 7.27 12.81
N ASP A 105 6.44 8.21 13.74
CA ASP A 105 5.63 9.43 13.77
C ASP A 105 5.85 10.20 12.46
N ALA A 106 4.76 10.56 11.80
CA ALA A 106 4.79 11.37 10.59
C ALA A 106 4.26 12.77 10.92
N ARG A 107 4.98 13.79 10.42
CA ARG A 107 4.62 15.20 10.59
C ARG A 107 4.20 15.74 9.23
N PHE A 108 2.95 16.18 9.15
CA PHE A 108 2.37 16.70 7.94
C PHE A 108 2.17 18.20 8.05
N ARG A 109 2.33 18.86 6.92
CA ARG A 109 2.02 20.26 6.70
C ARG A 109 0.73 20.34 5.90
N LEU A 110 -0.31 20.89 6.51
CA LEU A 110 -1.60 21.11 5.86
C LEU A 110 -1.67 22.55 5.33
N GLU A 111 -1.95 22.67 4.05
CA GLU A 111 -2.17 23.92 3.34
C GLU A 111 -3.50 23.85 2.56
N VAL A 112 -4.16 25.00 2.42
CA VAL A 112 -5.33 25.15 1.54
C VAL A 112 -4.91 25.98 0.36
N ASP A 113 -5.08 25.40 -0.82
CA ASP A 113 -5.02 26.12 -2.09
C ASP A 113 -6.46 26.37 -2.57
N GLY A 114 -6.82 27.65 -2.65
CA GLY A 114 -8.18 28.08 -2.92
C GLY A 114 -8.24 29.60 -3.10
N PRO A 115 -9.43 30.16 -3.35
CA PRO A 115 -9.57 31.57 -3.68
C PRO A 115 -9.04 32.50 -2.58
N LEU A 116 -8.51 33.65 -3.01
CA LEU A 116 -7.88 34.69 -2.17
C LEU A 116 -8.66 34.92 -0.86
N GLY A 117 -8.03 34.63 0.27
CA GLY A 117 -8.58 34.86 1.61
C GLY A 117 -9.14 33.62 2.32
N ALA A 118 -8.92 32.41 1.80
CA ALA A 118 -9.21 31.17 2.51
C ALA A 118 -8.49 31.13 3.87
N ARG A 119 -9.24 31.02 4.96
CA ARG A 119 -8.67 30.84 6.31
C ARG A 119 -8.91 29.42 6.79
N LEU A 120 -7.85 28.82 7.31
CA LEU A 120 -7.85 27.52 7.94
C LEU A 120 -8.02 27.68 9.46
N GLU A 121 -9.05 27.04 10.00
CA GLU A 121 -9.24 26.91 11.45
C GLU A 121 -9.34 25.43 11.81
N THR A 122 -8.68 25.03 12.90
CA THR A 122 -8.76 23.67 13.46
C THR A 122 -9.16 23.80 14.93
N PRO A 123 -10.00 22.90 15.51
CA PRO A 123 -10.37 22.95 16.92
C PRO A 123 -9.16 23.04 17.87
N ASP A 124 -8.05 22.40 17.50
CA ASP A 124 -6.81 22.36 18.27
C ASP A 124 -5.96 23.65 18.15
N HIS A 125 -6.26 24.51 17.16
CA HIS A 125 -5.64 25.83 16.97
C HIS A 125 -6.73 26.84 16.54
N PRO A 126 -7.39 27.51 17.51
CA PRO A 126 -8.50 28.44 17.23
C PRO A 126 -8.05 29.76 16.59
N GLN A 127 -6.75 29.97 16.38
CA GLN A 127 -6.24 31.17 15.72
C GLN A 127 -6.15 30.90 14.20
N PRO A 128 -6.76 31.74 13.35
CA PRO A 128 -6.78 31.54 11.90
C PRO A 128 -5.35 31.65 11.36
N ALA A 129 -4.74 30.51 11.08
CA ALA A 129 -3.42 30.45 10.50
C ALA A 129 -3.55 30.64 8.99
N GLN A 130 -2.90 31.69 8.47
CA GLN A 130 -2.66 31.86 7.02
C GLN A 130 -1.43 31.05 6.56
N GLY A 131 -0.92 30.18 7.42
CA GLY A 131 0.33 29.46 7.23
C GLY A 131 0.17 27.95 7.44
N PRO A 132 1.21 27.19 7.09
CA PRO A 132 1.20 25.74 7.16
C PRO A 132 0.92 25.21 8.57
N LEU A 133 -0.17 24.47 8.74
CA LEU A 133 -0.49 23.82 10.01
C LEU A 133 0.28 22.49 10.12
N GLU A 134 1.12 22.36 11.14
CA GLU A 134 1.83 21.11 11.41
C GLU A 134 0.96 20.15 12.22
N ILE A 135 0.72 18.96 11.66
CA ILE A 135 -0.11 17.91 12.24
C ILE A 135 0.75 16.66 12.40
N ALA A 136 0.83 16.12 13.63
CA ALA A 136 1.53 14.88 13.89
C ALA A 136 0.55 13.70 13.98
N VAL A 137 0.84 12.62 13.25
CA VAL A 137 0.08 11.36 13.35
C VAL A 137 1.04 10.24 13.76
N GLY A 138 0.69 9.58 14.87
CA GLY A 138 1.47 8.45 15.38
C GLY A 138 1.52 7.25 14.42
N PRO A 139 2.39 6.26 14.70
CA PRO A 139 2.60 5.11 13.82
C PRO A 139 1.36 4.23 13.72
N ALA A 140 1.12 3.68 12.52
CA ALA A 140 0.02 2.76 12.23
C ALA A 140 -1.36 3.26 12.71
N ARG A 141 -1.61 4.57 12.59
CA ARG A 141 -2.82 5.23 13.11
C ARG A 141 -3.48 6.10 12.04
N VAL A 142 -4.79 6.22 12.16
CA VAL A 142 -5.58 7.23 11.44
C VAL A 142 -5.75 8.44 12.35
N GLY A 143 -5.21 9.58 11.94
CA GLY A 143 -5.51 10.89 12.54
C GLY A 143 -6.76 11.47 11.89
N GLN A 144 -7.72 11.89 12.72
CA GLN A 144 -8.93 12.58 12.25
C GLN A 144 -8.88 14.03 12.70
N PHE A 145 -8.84 14.95 11.75
CA PHE A 145 -8.77 16.38 12.01
C PHE A 145 -9.97 17.07 11.37
N ARG A 146 -10.67 17.91 12.14
CA ARG A 146 -11.76 18.73 11.62
C ARG A 146 -11.18 20.08 11.25
N VAL A 147 -11.34 20.45 9.99
CA VAL A 147 -10.77 21.67 9.43
C VAL A 147 -11.91 22.51 8.87
N PHE A 148 -11.86 23.80 9.15
CA PHE A 148 -12.83 24.75 8.66
C PHE A 148 -12.14 25.68 7.68
N VAL A 149 -12.75 25.82 6.52
CA VAL A 149 -12.32 26.77 5.49
C VAL A 149 -13.36 27.87 5.45
N SER A 150 -12.95 29.11 5.76
CA SER A 150 -13.80 30.29 5.63
C SER A 150 -13.36 31.15 4.44
N LEU A 151 -14.34 31.61 3.66
CA LEU A 151 -14.13 32.51 2.52
C LEU A 151 -14.90 33.83 2.70
N PRO A 152 -14.27 34.98 2.39
CA PRO A 152 -14.95 36.26 2.37
C PRO A 152 -16.02 36.32 1.26
N ARG A 153 -17.01 37.21 1.42
CA ARG A 153 -18.05 37.43 0.41
C ARG A 153 -17.44 37.98 -0.89
N GLY A 154 -17.72 37.34 -2.03
CA GLY A 154 -17.42 37.88 -3.36
C GLY A 154 -16.41 37.10 -4.22
N THR A 155 -15.74 36.08 -3.69
CA THR A 155 -14.86 35.20 -4.51
C THR A 155 -15.69 34.13 -5.22
N GLY A 156 -15.70 34.12 -6.56
CA GLY A 156 -16.54 33.22 -7.38
C GLY A 156 -16.10 31.75 -7.47
N ASP A 157 -15.00 31.38 -6.81
CA ASP A 157 -14.46 30.02 -6.92
C ASP A 157 -15.15 29.02 -5.98
N THR A 158 -15.44 27.84 -6.49
CA THR A 158 -16.22 26.76 -5.82
C THR A 158 -15.34 25.54 -5.53
N GLU A 159 -14.08 25.56 -5.96
CA GLU A 159 -13.12 24.48 -5.76
C GLU A 159 -12.07 24.89 -4.74
N VAL A 160 -11.79 24.00 -3.79
CA VAL A 160 -10.77 24.16 -2.77
C VAL A 160 -9.94 22.88 -2.76
N THR A 161 -8.64 23.02 -2.98
CA THR A 161 -7.70 21.89 -2.95
C THR A 161 -6.98 21.90 -1.62
N LEU A 162 -7.13 20.81 -0.86
CA LEU A 162 -6.38 20.61 0.37
C LEU A 162 -5.08 19.90 0.01
N ILE A 163 -3.96 20.55 0.31
CA ILE A 163 -2.62 20.03 0.05
C ILE A 163 -2.04 19.58 1.40
N LEU A 164 -1.73 18.29 1.48
CA LEU A 164 -0.99 17.74 2.61
C LEU A 164 0.44 17.42 2.14
N THR A 165 1.43 18.04 2.75
CA THR A 165 2.84 17.78 2.48
C THR A 165 3.48 17.08 3.67
N ASP A 166 4.00 15.88 3.47
CA ASP A 166 4.83 15.21 4.49
C ASP A 166 6.20 15.89 4.60
N THR A 167 6.56 16.35 5.80
CA THR A 167 7.84 17.03 6.06
C THR A 167 9.05 16.09 6.02
N ALA A 168 8.85 14.79 6.22
CA ALA A 168 9.94 13.81 6.22
C ALA A 168 10.26 13.27 4.83
N THR A 169 9.24 13.02 4.01
CA THR A 169 9.40 12.44 2.66
C THR A 169 9.30 13.46 1.53
N GLY A 170 8.79 14.66 1.81
CA GLY A 170 8.43 15.64 0.77
C GLY A 170 7.25 15.19 -0.10
N GLN A 171 6.57 14.09 0.25
CA GLN A 171 5.44 13.59 -0.51
C GLN A 171 4.26 14.54 -0.35
N ARG A 172 3.75 15.03 -1.48
CA ARG A 172 2.59 15.92 -1.56
C ARG A 172 1.37 15.10 -1.98
N LEU A 173 0.33 15.16 -1.16
CA LEU A 173 -0.97 14.57 -1.43
C LEU A 173 -1.97 15.71 -1.64
N GLU A 174 -2.59 15.73 -2.80
CA GLU A 174 -3.60 16.72 -3.17
C GLU A 174 -4.96 16.05 -3.16
N ALA A 175 -5.89 16.63 -2.42
CA ALA A 175 -7.26 16.16 -2.37
C ALA A 175 -8.19 17.31 -2.80
N PRO A 176 -8.69 17.28 -4.04
CA PRO A 176 -9.63 18.29 -4.52
C PRO A 176 -10.96 18.13 -3.77
N SER A 177 -11.54 19.25 -3.36
CA SER A 177 -12.81 19.29 -2.65
C SER A 177 -13.68 20.44 -3.12
N LEU A 178 -15.00 20.24 -3.03
CA LEU A 178 -15.99 21.26 -3.35
C LEU A 178 -16.25 22.15 -2.13
N PHE A 179 -16.47 23.45 -2.38
CA PHE A 179 -16.86 24.44 -1.40
C PHE A 179 -18.32 24.82 -1.60
N ALA A 180 -19.19 24.42 -0.67
CA ALA A 180 -20.62 24.69 -0.77
C ALA A 180 -20.94 26.14 -0.38
N ARG A 181 -21.88 26.75 -1.11
CA ARG A 181 -22.41 28.10 -0.86
C ARG A 181 -23.95 28.10 -1.06
N PRO A 182 -24.68 29.07 -0.46
CA PRO A 182 -26.11 29.25 -0.68
C PRO A 182 -26.44 29.68 -2.12
#